data_AF-A0A1Z5SFQ7-F1
#
_entry.id   AF-A0A1Z5SFQ7-F1
#
_cell.length_a   1.000
_cell.length_b   1.000
_cell.length_c   1.000
_cell.angle_alpha   90.00
_cell.angle_beta   90.00
_cell.angle_gamma   90.00
#
_symmetry.space_group_name_H-M   'P 1'
#
loop_
_entity.id
_entity.type
_entity.pdbx_description
1 polymer ?
#
loop_
_entity_poly.entity_id
_entity_poly.type
_entity_poly.pdbx_seq_one_letter_code
_entity_poly.pdbx_strand_id
1 'polypeptide(L)'
;MMNKYLTLIFVVCISCRSIDKSKVMNGLNSKDTDEVIVAAYEAGERRDTIFIKQLMYYLNDPRVTHILKHKGMSVFYIKTGALYKIHNIKPPTRSNYKIDSLVLQYWINKYPQYYVPYMLKSLNTLSGDFIY
;
A
#
# COMPACT_ATOMS: atom_id res chain seq x y z
N MET A 1 -25.80 -37.86 -22.38
CA MET A 1 -25.15 -36.57 -22.73
C MET A 1 -25.06 -35.68 -21.50
N MET A 2 -24.20 -36.03 -20.55
CA MET A 2 -24.04 -35.32 -19.28
C MET A 2 -22.54 -35.07 -19.05
N ASN A 3 -22.17 -34.01 -18.34
CA ASN A 3 -20.80 -33.58 -17.95
C ASN A 3 -20.01 -32.58 -18.82
N LYS A 4 -20.64 -31.72 -19.63
CA LYS A 4 -19.95 -30.50 -20.11
C LYS A 4 -20.03 -29.32 -19.13
N TYR A 5 -21.12 -29.25 -18.36
CA TYR A 5 -21.35 -28.18 -17.37
C TYR A 5 -20.58 -28.39 -16.06
N LEU A 6 -20.28 -29.64 -15.69
CA LEU A 6 -19.56 -29.97 -14.47
C LEU A 6 -18.08 -29.52 -14.55
N THR A 7 -17.49 -29.57 -15.74
CA THR A 7 -16.12 -29.09 -16.00
C THR A 7 -16.02 -27.57 -15.94
N LEU A 8 -17.09 -26.86 -16.34
CA LEU A 8 -17.13 -25.39 -16.30
C LEU A 8 -17.16 -24.84 -14.87
N ILE A 9 -17.83 -25.53 -13.95
CA ILE A 9 -17.93 -25.13 -12.53
C ILE A 9 -16.58 -25.28 -11.81
N PHE A 10 -15.78 -26.31 -12.15
CA PHE A 10 -14.49 -26.54 -11.50
C PHE A 10 -13.43 -25.47 -11.84
N VAL A 11 -13.51 -24.86 -13.03
CA VAL A 11 -12.57 -23.80 -13.46
C VAL A 11 -12.83 -22.47 -12.74
N VAL A 12 -14.08 -22.19 -12.33
CA VAL A 12 -14.45 -20.94 -11.64
C VAL A 12 -14.03 -20.95 -10.16
N CYS A 13 -13.83 -22.12 -9.55
CA CYS A 13 -13.55 -22.25 -8.11
C CYS A 13 -12.07 -22.10 -7.71
N ILE A 14 -11.11 -22.08 -8.66
CA ILE A 14 -9.66 -22.19 -8.33
C ILE A 14 -9.00 -20.84 -8.00
N SER A 15 -9.67 -19.70 -8.18
CA SER A 15 -9.03 -18.38 -8.04
C SER A 15 -9.22 -17.67 -6.69
N CYS A 16 -9.58 -18.37 -5.61
CA CYS A 16 -9.47 -17.84 -4.25
C CYS A 16 -8.02 -17.89 -3.74
N ARG A 17 -7.16 -16.99 -4.23
CA ARG A 17 -5.81 -16.81 -3.68
C ARG A 17 -5.95 -16.10 -2.34
N SER A 18 -6.00 -16.83 -1.23
CA SER A 18 -5.94 -16.24 0.11
C SER A 18 -4.53 -15.69 0.35
N ILE A 19 -4.26 -14.49 -0.12
CA ILE A 19 -2.98 -13.83 0.12
C ILE A 19 -2.92 -13.52 1.63
N ASP A 20 -1.80 -13.83 2.26
CA ASP A 20 -1.63 -13.68 3.71
C ASP A 20 -1.54 -12.20 4.11
N LYS A 21 -2.31 -11.80 5.14
CA LYS A 21 -2.27 -10.45 5.72
C LYS A 21 -0.90 -10.15 6.33
N SER A 22 -0.26 -11.14 6.95
CA SER A 22 1.06 -11.00 7.56
C SER A 22 2.11 -10.59 6.53
N LYS A 23 2.05 -11.18 5.33
CA LYS A 23 2.96 -10.87 4.23
C LYS A 23 2.82 -9.43 3.74
N VAL A 24 1.58 -8.94 3.64
CA VAL A 24 1.32 -7.53 3.29
C VAL A 24 1.84 -6.61 4.38
N MET A 25 1.60 -6.95 5.65
CA MET A 25 2.06 -6.16 6.78
C MET A 25 3.60 -6.07 6.84
N ASN A 26 4.28 -7.20 6.67
CA ASN A 26 5.73 -7.26 6.66
C ASN A 26 6.32 -6.48 5.48
N GLY A 27 5.73 -6.61 4.29
CA GLY A 27 6.16 -5.84 3.12
C GLY A 27 5.99 -4.34 3.29
N LEU A 28 4.88 -3.88 3.89
CA LEU A 28 4.67 -2.45 4.19
C LEU A 28 5.71 -1.87 5.15
N ASN A 29 6.25 -2.71 6.05
CA ASN A 29 7.29 -2.35 7.02
C ASN A 29 8.72 -2.58 6.49
N SER A 30 8.88 -3.06 5.25
CA SER A 30 10.17 -3.40 4.71
C SER A 30 11.06 -2.17 4.50
N LYS A 31 12.37 -2.40 4.57
CA LYS A 31 13.38 -1.41 4.16
C LYS A 31 13.50 -1.37 2.64
N ASP A 32 13.17 -2.47 1.97
CA ASP A 32 13.23 -2.57 0.53
C ASP A 32 12.07 -1.80 -0.12
N THR A 33 12.40 -0.89 -1.05
CA THR A 33 11.42 -0.02 -1.71
C THR A 33 10.41 -0.81 -2.53
N ASP A 34 10.88 -1.89 -3.16
CA ASP A 34 10.12 -2.71 -4.08
C ASP A 34 9.09 -3.55 -3.31
N GLU A 35 9.48 -4.12 -2.17
CA GLU A 35 8.57 -4.83 -1.26
C GLU A 35 7.47 -3.92 -0.71
N VAL A 36 7.83 -2.69 -0.29
CA VAL A 36 6.86 -1.71 0.20
C VAL A 36 5.84 -1.37 -0.88
N ILE A 37 6.29 -1.19 -2.12
CA ILE A 37 5.42 -0.87 -3.25
C ILE A 37 4.47 -2.03 -3.57
N VAL A 38 4.98 -3.26 -3.65
CA VAL A 38 4.15 -4.44 -3.92
C VAL A 38 3.11 -4.62 -2.81
N ALA A 39 3.51 -4.47 -1.54
CA ALA A 39 2.62 -4.60 -0.41
C ALA A 39 1.58 -3.48 -0.32
N ALA A 40 1.96 -2.22 -0.60
CA ALA A 40 1.03 -1.10 -0.62
C ALA A 40 -0.01 -1.25 -1.74
N TYR A 41 0.41 -1.70 -2.93
CA TYR A 41 -0.52 -2.00 -4.02
C TYR A 41 -1.54 -3.06 -3.60
N GLU A 42 -1.05 -4.17 -3.02
CA GLU A 42 -1.88 -5.28 -2.56
C GLU A 42 -2.85 -4.88 -1.43
N ALA A 43 -2.41 -4.06 -0.48
CA ALA A 43 -3.27 -3.49 0.57
C ALA A 43 -4.45 -2.70 -0.04
N GLY A 44 -4.17 -1.92 -1.10
CA GLY A 44 -5.19 -1.18 -1.84
C GLY A 44 -6.18 -2.07 -2.58
N GLU A 45 -5.73 -3.15 -3.23
CA GLU A 45 -6.61 -4.10 -3.92
C GLU A 45 -7.58 -4.79 -2.95
N ARG A 46 -7.13 -5.08 -1.73
CA ARG A 46 -7.95 -5.71 -0.69
C ARG A 46 -8.97 -4.77 -0.06
N ARG A 47 -8.73 -3.46 -0.10
CA ARG A 47 -9.55 -2.43 0.54
C ARG A 47 -9.75 -2.65 2.06
N ASP A 48 -8.77 -3.28 2.71
CA ASP A 48 -8.83 -3.59 4.15
C ASP A 48 -8.27 -2.42 4.97
N THR A 49 -9.04 -1.95 5.95
CA THR A 49 -8.71 -0.77 6.77
C THR A 49 -7.58 -1.03 7.77
N ILE A 50 -7.27 -2.31 8.05
CA ILE A 50 -6.17 -2.68 8.96
C ILE A 50 -4.81 -2.13 8.51
N PHE A 51 -4.63 -1.88 7.21
CA PHE A 51 -3.37 -1.39 6.65
C PHE A 51 -3.21 0.12 6.71
N ILE A 52 -4.24 0.87 7.13
CA ILE A 52 -4.21 2.34 7.12
C ILE A 52 -3.04 2.86 7.96
N LYS A 53 -2.79 2.29 9.15
CA LYS A 53 -1.66 2.70 10.02
C LYS A 53 -0.34 2.64 9.24
N GLN A 54 -0.03 1.51 8.62
CA GLN A 54 1.24 1.30 7.91
C GLN A 54 1.31 2.03 6.55
N LEU A 55 0.17 2.27 5.90
CA LEU A 55 0.09 3.12 4.72
C LEU A 55 0.33 4.59 5.07
N MET A 56 -0.12 5.06 6.24
CA MET A 56 0.15 6.42 6.72
C MET A 56 1.56 6.60 7.26
N TYR A 57 2.16 5.53 7.77
CA TYR A 57 3.54 5.55 8.26
C TYR A 57 4.51 5.87 7.13
N TYR A 58 5.30 6.93 7.29
CA TYR A 58 6.17 7.46 6.25
C TYR A 58 5.45 7.69 4.91
N LEU A 59 4.24 8.24 4.94
CA LEU A 59 3.45 8.47 3.73
C LEU A 59 4.21 9.32 2.70
N ASN A 60 4.98 10.31 3.14
CA ASN A 60 5.80 11.20 2.31
C ASN A 60 7.15 10.59 1.86
N ASP A 61 7.23 9.26 1.71
CA ASP A 61 8.43 8.56 1.25
C ASP A 61 8.67 8.83 -0.25
N PRO A 62 9.80 9.48 -0.62
CA PRO A 62 10.09 9.87 -2.00
C PRO A 62 10.71 8.75 -2.84
N ARG A 63 11.02 7.58 -2.26
CA ARG A 63 11.69 6.49 -2.98
C ARG A 63 10.83 5.99 -4.14
N VAL A 64 11.51 5.62 -5.22
CA VAL A 64 10.89 5.19 -6.50
C VAL A 64 11.35 3.77 -6.81
N THR A 65 10.44 2.93 -7.32
CA THR A 65 10.79 1.58 -7.79
C THR A 65 11.20 1.58 -9.26
N HIS A 66 12.04 0.60 -9.59
CA HIS A 66 12.39 0.26 -10.96
C HIS A 66 11.77 -1.07 -11.43
N ILE A 67 10.95 -1.73 -10.61
CA ILE A 67 10.23 -2.94 -10.99
C ILE A 67 9.35 -2.66 -12.20
N LEU A 68 9.43 -3.52 -13.21
CA LEU A 68 8.74 -3.35 -14.48
C LEU A 68 7.23 -3.06 -14.34
N LYS A 69 6.53 -3.78 -13.43
CA LYS A 69 5.10 -3.61 -13.17
C LYS A 69 4.72 -2.24 -12.58
N HIS A 70 5.63 -1.61 -11.84
CA HIS A 70 5.39 -0.37 -11.10
C HIS A 70 6.41 0.72 -11.45
N LYS A 71 7.08 0.59 -12.60
CA LYS A 71 8.28 1.35 -12.94
C LYS A 71 8.01 2.86 -12.88
N GLY A 72 8.83 3.59 -12.12
CA GLY A 72 8.72 5.04 -11.98
C GLY A 72 7.65 5.50 -10.99
N MET A 73 6.97 4.59 -10.29
CA MET A 73 6.06 4.93 -9.21
C MET A 73 6.82 5.15 -7.91
N SER A 74 6.47 6.21 -7.18
CA SER A 74 6.98 6.44 -5.83
C SER A 74 6.18 5.67 -4.79
N VAL A 75 6.80 5.42 -3.63
CA VAL A 75 6.13 4.86 -2.46
C VAL A 75 4.94 5.73 -2.07
N PHE A 76 5.08 7.05 -2.06
CA PHE A 76 3.99 8.02 -1.87
C PHE A 76 2.83 7.78 -2.84
N TYR A 77 3.10 7.69 -4.15
CA TYR A 77 2.06 7.50 -5.17
C TYR A 77 1.24 6.23 -4.92
N ILE A 78 1.92 5.11 -4.62
CA ILE A 78 1.23 3.83 -4.43
C ILE A 78 0.48 3.79 -3.09
N LYS A 79 1.06 4.31 -2.01
CA LYS A 79 0.38 4.37 -0.70
C LYS A 79 -0.87 5.25 -0.76
N THR A 80 -0.80 6.42 -1.38
CA THR A 80 -1.97 7.30 -1.57
C THR A 80 -3.01 6.67 -2.49
N GLY A 81 -2.59 5.94 -3.54
CA GLY A 81 -3.48 5.13 -4.37
C GLY A 81 -4.17 4.00 -3.60
N ALA A 82 -3.48 3.36 -2.65
CA ALA A 82 -4.04 2.34 -1.78
C ALA A 82 -5.07 2.93 -0.82
N LEU A 83 -4.76 4.06 -0.17
CA LEU A 83 -5.69 4.79 0.70
C LEU A 83 -6.94 5.23 -0.06
N TYR A 84 -6.79 5.70 -1.31
CA TYR A 84 -7.92 5.99 -2.20
C TYR A 84 -8.83 4.76 -2.37
N LYS A 85 -8.26 3.60 -2.68
CA LYS A 85 -9.03 2.36 -2.91
C LYS A 85 -9.73 1.86 -1.64
N ILE A 86 -9.06 1.92 -0.49
CA ILE A 86 -9.62 1.51 0.81
C ILE A 86 -10.83 2.38 1.16
N HIS A 87 -10.73 3.70 0.97
CA HIS A 87 -11.79 4.63 1.35
C HIS A 87 -12.84 4.88 0.27
N ASN A 88 -12.53 4.57 -0.98
CA ASN A 88 -13.33 4.95 -2.15
C ASN A 88 -13.59 6.47 -2.23
N ILE A 89 -12.66 7.29 -1.70
CA ILE A 89 -12.77 8.77 -1.68
C ILE A 89 -11.58 9.36 -2.41
N LYS A 90 -11.86 10.10 -3.49
CA LYS A 90 -10.81 10.73 -4.31
C LYS A 90 -10.11 11.85 -3.52
N PRO A 91 -8.76 11.87 -3.50
CA PRO A 91 -8.03 13.04 -3.00
C PRO A 91 -8.30 14.28 -3.88
N PRO A 92 -8.00 15.49 -3.37
CA PRO A 92 -8.31 16.77 -4.06
C PRO A 92 -7.66 16.88 -5.43
N THR A 93 -6.49 16.28 -5.61
CA THR A 93 -5.75 16.20 -6.88
C THR A 93 -5.37 14.76 -7.16
N ARG A 94 -5.15 14.42 -8.43
CA ARG A 94 -4.58 13.11 -8.78
C ARG A 94 -3.16 13.05 -8.24
N SER A 95 -2.88 12.04 -7.41
CA SER A 95 -1.52 11.73 -6.99
C SER A 95 -0.63 11.50 -8.21
N ASN A 96 0.63 11.91 -8.14
CA ASN A 96 1.63 11.66 -9.18
C ASN A 96 2.90 11.10 -8.53
N TYR A 97 3.97 10.90 -9.30
CA TYR A 97 5.22 10.36 -8.75
C TYR A 97 5.90 11.32 -7.77
N LYS A 98 5.63 12.63 -7.86
CA LYS A 98 6.10 13.64 -6.91
C LYS A 98 5.17 13.70 -5.70
N ILE A 99 5.71 14.14 -4.57
CA ILE A 99 4.91 14.34 -3.37
C ILE A 99 4.07 15.61 -3.58
N ASP A 100 2.75 15.45 -3.60
CA ASP A 100 1.81 16.56 -3.64
C ASP A 100 1.40 16.92 -2.20
N SER A 101 1.75 18.14 -1.79
CA SER A 101 1.45 18.66 -0.46
C SER A 101 -0.04 18.66 -0.14
N LEU A 102 -0.93 18.88 -1.11
CA LEU A 102 -2.38 18.89 -0.90
C LEU A 102 -2.90 17.47 -0.61
N VAL A 103 -2.44 16.48 -1.37
CA VAL A 103 -2.80 15.07 -1.14
C VAL A 103 -2.23 14.59 0.19
N LEU A 104 -0.98 14.97 0.50
CA LEU A 104 -0.34 14.63 1.76
C LEU A 104 -1.11 15.21 2.95
N GLN A 105 -1.41 16.52 2.93
CA GLN A 105 -2.18 17.17 3.99
C GLN A 105 -3.59 16.60 4.13
N TYR A 106 -4.26 16.27 3.01
CA TYR A 106 -5.57 15.63 3.04
C TYR A 106 -5.56 14.35 3.89
N TRP A 107 -4.59 13.47 3.67
CA TRP A 107 -4.48 12.21 4.42
C TRP A 107 -4.00 12.42 5.86
N ILE A 108 -3.08 13.36 6.09
CA ILE A 108 -2.63 13.71 7.46
C ILE A 108 -3.79 14.24 8.29
N ASN A 109 -4.60 15.16 7.75
CA ASN A 109 -5.74 15.72 8.47
C ASN A 109 -6.79 14.65 8.79
N LYS A 110 -6.90 13.61 7.96
CA LYS A 110 -7.83 12.49 8.19
C LYS A 110 -7.30 11.47 9.20
N TYR A 111 -5.98 11.23 9.24
CA TYR A 111 -5.33 10.25 10.11
C TYR A 111 -4.08 10.80 10.80
N PRO A 112 -4.20 11.86 11.60
CA PRO A 112 -3.04 12.53 12.19
C PRO A 112 -2.25 11.60 13.11
N GLN A 113 -2.94 10.70 13.82
CA GLN A 113 -2.34 9.76 14.78
C GLN A 113 -1.47 8.67 14.14
N TYR A 114 -1.59 8.44 12.84
CA TYR A 114 -0.82 7.39 12.15
C TYR A 114 0.32 7.96 11.30
N TYR A 115 0.38 9.27 11.14
CA TYR A 115 1.40 9.89 10.31
C TYR A 115 2.71 10.02 11.09
N VAL A 116 3.77 9.46 10.50
CA VAL A 116 5.15 9.75 10.91
C VAL A 116 5.91 10.17 9.66
N PRO A 117 6.58 11.33 9.65
CA PRO A 117 7.30 11.81 8.48
C PRO A 117 8.54 10.98 8.19
N TYR A 118 8.81 10.72 6.91
CA TYR A 118 9.93 9.90 6.43
C TYR A 118 11.30 10.41 6.91
N MET A 119 11.47 11.72 7.14
CA MET A 119 12.72 12.28 7.67
C MET A 119 13.11 11.74 9.05
N LEU A 120 12.14 11.27 9.85
CA LEU A 120 12.41 10.66 11.15
C LEU A 120 12.82 9.18 11.04
N LYS A 121 12.77 8.59 9.83
CA LYS A 121 13.16 7.20 9.60
C LYS A 121 14.62 6.94 9.96
N SER A 122 15.51 7.87 9.61
CA SER A 122 16.94 7.78 9.93
C SER A 122 17.21 7.85 11.43
N LEU A 123 16.45 8.65 12.17
CA LEU A 123 16.57 8.80 13.62
C LEU A 123 16.08 7.53 14.35
N ASN A 124 14.96 6.95 13.92
CA ASN A 124 14.43 5.71 14.50
C ASN A 124 15.32 4.49 14.20
N THR A 125 16.02 4.46 13.05
CA THR A 125 17.01 3.41 12.78
C THR A 125 18.27 3.50 13.65
N LEU A 126 18.55 4.66 14.24
CA LEU A 126 19.70 4.85 15.15
C LEU A 126 19.34 4.54 16.61
N SER A 127 18.07 4.67 17.02
CA SER A 127 17.64 4.39 18.40
C SER A 127 17.34 2.91 18.68
N GLY A 128 17.23 2.07 17.64
CA GLY A 128 16.97 0.63 17.81
C GLY A 128 15.52 0.28 18.17
N ASP A 129 14.63 1.27 18.24
CA ASP A 129 13.23 1.06 18.64
C ASP A 129 12.40 0.55 17.46
N PHE A 130 12.23 -0.76 17.38
CA PHE A 130 11.19 -1.39 16.56
C PHE A 130 9.83 -1.17 17.26
N ILE A 131 9.05 -0.21 16.77
CA ILE A 131 7.69 0.04 17.27
C ILE A 131 6.73 -0.95 16.57
N TYR A 132 6.20 -1.90 17.35
CA TYR A 132 5.18 -2.90 16.97
C TYR A 132 3.79 -2.26 16.65
#